data_AF-A0A447JFE6-F1
#
_entry.id   AF-A0A447JFE6-F1
#
_cell.length_a   1.000
_cell.length_b   1.000
_cell.length_c   1.000
_cell.angle_alpha   90.00
_cell.angle_beta   90.00
_cell.angle_gamma   90.00
#
_symmetry.space_group_name_H-M   'P 1'
#
loop_
_entity.id
_entity.type
_entity.pdbx_description
1 polymer ?
#
loop_
_entity_poly.entity_id
_entity_poly.type
_entity_poly.pdbx_seq_one_letter_code
_entity_poly.pdbx_strand_id
1 'polypeptide(L)'
;MITALYPVCHSIESLLFIRVLHGITFGVITTVKGTISARLIPASRRGEGISFFSLAMGLAMVVGPWIGLNMARWDAFTAAFWLCSAVAALGIVLSLIVTVPPVIRHADGSKPNLGFSAMFDRAALPFCAGHLFYDFLLCRRVGFPGAVCA
;
A
#
# COMPACT_ATOMS: atom_id res chain seq x y z
N MET A 1 -11.24 -1.24 -7.37
CA MET A 1 -11.79 -0.91 -8.70
C MET A 1 -11.08 -1.70 -9.80
N ILE A 2 -9.76 -1.55 -9.99
CA ILE A 2 -9.01 -2.37 -10.99
C ILE A 2 -9.16 -3.88 -10.75
N THR A 3 -9.28 -4.30 -9.49
CA THR A 3 -9.51 -5.71 -9.12
C THR A 3 -10.82 -6.31 -9.66
N ALA A 4 -11.83 -5.49 -10.00
CA ALA A 4 -13.10 -5.95 -10.55
C ALA A 4 -12.99 -6.39 -12.03
N LEU A 5 -11.92 -6.01 -12.74
CA LEU A 5 -11.67 -6.44 -14.12
C LEU A 5 -11.07 -7.85 -14.20
N TYR A 6 -10.46 -8.36 -13.11
CA TYR A 6 -9.84 -9.70 -13.07
C TYR A 6 -10.78 -10.84 -13.49
N PRO A 7 -12.04 -10.94 -13.03
CA PRO A 7 -12.94 -12.03 -13.43
C PRO A 7 -13.38 -12.00 -14.90
N VAL A 8 -13.11 -10.92 -15.64
CA VAL A 8 -13.48 -10.77 -17.06
C VAL A 8 -12.30 -11.13 -17.98
N CYS A 9 -11.09 -11.22 -17.43
CA CYS A 9 -9.87 -11.47 -18.17
C CYS A 9 -9.56 -12.96 -18.29
N HIS A 10 -9.63 -13.47 -19.52
CA HIS A 10 -9.38 -14.88 -19.84
C HIS A 10 -8.00 -15.13 -20.51
N SER A 11 -7.24 -14.06 -20.78
CA SER A 11 -5.96 -14.13 -21.51
C SER A 11 -4.78 -13.63 -20.68
N ILE A 12 -3.64 -14.33 -20.76
CA ILE A 12 -2.42 -14.00 -20.00
C ILE A 12 -1.95 -12.56 -20.25
N GLU A 13 -2.00 -12.09 -21.50
CA GLU A 13 -1.59 -10.72 -21.87
C GLU A 13 -2.45 -9.66 -21.18
N SER A 14 -3.77 -9.87 -21.11
CA SER A 14 -4.69 -8.96 -20.42
C SER A 14 -4.43 -8.90 -18.91
N LEU A 15 -4.04 -10.02 -18.31
CA LEU A 15 -3.74 -10.12 -16.89
C LEU A 15 -2.42 -9.41 -16.54
N LEU A 16 -1.41 -9.51 -17.42
CA LEU A 16 -0.15 -8.76 -17.28
C LEU A 16 -0.39 -7.25 -17.39
N PHE A 17 -1.19 -6.82 -18.37
CA PHE A 17 -1.54 -5.41 -18.53
C PHE A 17 -2.24 -4.84 -17.29
N ILE A 18 -3.24 -5.56 -16.77
CA ILE A 18 -3.93 -5.17 -15.53
C ILE A 18 -2.95 -5.13 -14.36
N ARG A 19 -1.97 -6.03 -14.29
CA ARG A 19 -0.99 -6.01 -13.21
C ARG A 19 -0.09 -4.79 -13.25
N VAL A 20 0.35 -4.36 -14.43
CA VAL A 20 1.13 -3.12 -14.59
C VAL A 20 0.30 -1.92 -14.13
N LEU A 21 -0.95 -1.80 -14.58
CA LEU A 21 -1.84 -0.70 -14.18
C LEU A 21 -2.12 -0.70 -12.67
N HIS A 22 -2.35 -1.87 -12.09
CA HIS A 22 -2.53 -2.02 -10.66
C HIS A 22 -1.27 -1.58 -9.91
N GLY A 23 -0.09 -1.99 -10.35
CA GLY A 23 1.18 -1.60 -9.74
C GLY A 23 1.41 -0.09 -9.77
N ILE A 24 1.21 0.56 -10.92
CA ILE A 24 1.33 2.02 -11.05
C ILE A 24 0.35 2.72 -10.09
N THR A 25 -0.91 2.29 -10.10
CA THR A 25 -1.96 2.88 -9.26
C THR A 25 -1.66 2.68 -7.77
N PHE A 26 -1.22 1.49 -7.39
CA PHE A 26 -0.85 1.17 -6.01
C PHE A 26 0.34 2.02 -5.52
N GLY A 27 1.36 2.20 -6.36
CA GLY A 27 2.50 3.06 -6.06
C GLY A 27 2.08 4.51 -5.82
N VAL A 28 1.28 5.08 -6.73
CA VAL A 28 0.79 6.46 -6.59
C VAL A 28 -0.07 6.62 -5.33
N ILE A 29 -1.01 5.71 -5.09
CA ILE A 29 -1.92 5.77 -3.94
C ILE A 29 -1.16 5.66 -2.62
N THR A 30 -0.17 4.77 -2.51
CA THR A 30 0.58 4.59 -1.26
C THR A 30 1.38 5.84 -0.91
N THR A 31 2.01 6.50 -1.90
CA THR A 31 2.70 7.78 -1.71
C THR A 31 1.73 8.90 -1.30
N VAL A 32 0.59 9.03 -1.99
CA VAL A 32 -0.43 10.05 -1.67
C VAL A 32 -1.00 9.81 -0.26
N LYS A 33 -1.33 8.57 0.08
CA LYS A 33 -1.85 8.20 1.41
C LYS A 33 -0.84 8.51 2.52
N GLY A 34 0.44 8.19 2.32
CA GLY A 34 1.50 8.49 3.28
C GLY A 34 1.72 9.99 3.47
N THR A 35 1.72 10.77 2.38
CA THR A 35 1.89 12.22 2.44
C THR A 35 0.68 12.93 3.07
N ILE A 36 -0.55 12.51 2.77
CA ILE A 36 -1.76 13.03 3.42
C ILE A 36 -1.70 12.75 4.93
N SER A 37 -1.37 11.51 5.32
CA SER A 37 -1.21 11.14 6.73
C SER A 37 -0.20 12.04 7.44
N ALA A 38 1.01 12.17 6.89
CA ALA A 38 2.08 12.98 7.48
C ALA A 38 1.74 14.49 7.58
N ARG A 39 0.90 15.01 6.66
CA ARG A 39 0.47 16.41 6.64
C ARG A 39 -0.72 16.70 7.56
N LEU A 40 -1.59 15.71 7.79
CA LEU A 40 -2.75 15.86 8.66
C LEU A 40 -2.38 15.79 10.16
N ILE A 41 -1.31 15.06 10.48
CA ILE A 41 -0.84 14.89 11.86
C ILE A 41 0.07 16.07 12.26
N PRO A 42 -0.20 16.75 13.39
CA PRO A 42 0.63 17.87 13.86
C PRO A 42 2.06 17.43 14.18
N ALA A 43 3.03 18.30 13.92
CA ALA A 43 4.46 18.00 14.07
C ALA A 43 4.84 17.50 15.48
N SER A 44 4.19 18.01 16.53
CA SER A 44 4.44 17.63 17.93
C SER A 44 4.09 16.18 18.26
N ARG A 45 3.20 15.53 17.49
CA ARG A 45 2.78 14.13 17.69
C ARG A 45 2.88 13.29 16.41
N ARG A 46 3.71 13.73 15.45
CA ARG A 46 3.87 13.07 14.16
C ARG A 46 4.35 11.61 14.31
N GLY A 47 5.23 11.34 15.27
CA GLY A 47 5.70 9.99 15.58
C GLY A 47 4.58 9.03 16.00
N GLU A 48 3.62 9.49 16.82
CA GLU A 48 2.49 8.66 17.25
C GLU A 48 1.53 8.38 16.09
N GLY A 49 1.14 9.41 15.34
CA GLY A 49 0.20 9.24 14.24
C GLY A 49 0.76 8.42 13.07
N ILE A 50 2.04 8.60 12.71
CA ILE A 50 2.69 7.76 11.69
C ILE A 50 2.82 6.32 12.19
N SER A 51 3.11 6.11 13.48
CA SER A 51 3.15 4.76 14.06
C SER A 51 1.79 4.05 13.94
N PHE A 52 0.68 4.72 14.28
CA PHE A 52 -0.68 4.16 14.11
C PHE A 52 -1.00 3.84 12.64
N PHE A 53 -0.58 4.70 11.70
CA PHE A 53 -0.76 4.44 10.28
C PHE A 53 -0.01 3.18 9.82
N SER A 54 1.23 3.00 10.25
CA SER A 54 2.03 1.81 9.93
C SER A 54 1.46 0.54 10.58
N LEU A 55 0.99 0.62 11.83
CA LEU A 55 0.31 -0.50 12.49
C LEU A 55 -0.95 -0.93 11.75
N ALA A 56 -1.78 0.02 11.33
CA ALA A 56 -2.98 -0.26 10.52
C ALA A 56 -2.62 -0.91 9.19
N MET A 57 -1.54 -0.47 8.53
CA MET A 57 -1.06 -1.07 7.28
C MET A 57 -0.56 -2.50 7.49
N GLY A 58 0.20 -2.75 8.56
CA GLY A 58 0.66 -4.10 8.93
C GLY A 58 -0.49 -5.05 9.23
N LEU A 59 -1.50 -4.59 10.00
CA LEU A 59 -2.71 -5.37 10.25
C LEU A 59 -3.45 -5.72 8.96
N ALA A 60 -3.59 -4.77 8.04
CA ALA A 60 -4.20 -5.04 6.74
C ALA A 60 -3.41 -6.07 5.92
N MET A 61 -2.08 -6.03 5.95
CA MET A 61 -1.21 -7.01 5.27
C MET A 61 -1.28 -8.41 5.86
N VAL A 62 -1.67 -8.58 7.12
CA VAL A 62 -1.87 -9.91 7.74
C VAL A 62 -3.28 -10.41 7.50
N VAL A 63 -4.28 -9.56 7.75
CA VAL A 63 -5.69 -9.92 7.66
C VAL A 63 -6.13 -10.14 6.21
N GLY A 64 -5.62 -9.35 5.27
CA GLY A 64 -5.96 -9.45 3.84
C GLY A 64 -5.66 -10.83 3.25
N PRO A 65 -4.41 -11.32 3.31
CA PRO A 65 -4.05 -12.67 2.86
C PRO A 65 -4.75 -13.77 3.65
N TRP A 66 -4.98 -13.59 4.95
CA TRP A 66 -5.71 -14.58 5.75
C TRP A 66 -7.15 -14.77 5.26
N ILE A 67 -7.89 -13.67 5.02
CA ILE A 67 -9.24 -13.73 4.44
C ILE A 67 -9.20 -14.29 3.02
N GLY A 68 -8.29 -13.77 2.18
CA GLY A 68 -8.17 -14.20 0.78
C GLY A 68 -7.82 -15.68 0.63
N LEU A 69 -6.89 -16.19 1.44
CA LEU A 69 -6.50 -17.59 1.44
C LEU A 69 -7.61 -18.49 1.97
N ASN A 70 -8.37 -18.04 2.98
CA ASN A 70 -9.52 -18.79 3.47
C ASN A 70 -10.58 -18.93 2.36
N MET A 71 -10.91 -17.84 1.65
CA MET A 71 -11.86 -17.91 0.53
C MET A 71 -11.34 -18.76 -0.65
N ALA A 72 -10.03 -18.73 -0.92
CA ALA A 72 -9.41 -19.57 -1.95
C ALA A 72 -9.54 -21.07 -1.67
N ARG A 73 -9.54 -21.50 -0.40
CA ARG A 73 -9.72 -22.92 -0.02
C ARG A 73 -11.10 -23.47 -0.37
N TRP A 74 -12.10 -22.60 -0.55
CA TRP A 74 -13.48 -22.96 -0.87
C TRP A 74 -13.80 -22.72 -2.37
N ASP A 75 -12.76 -22.54 -3.19
CA ASP A 75 -12.83 -22.21 -4.62
C ASP A 75 -13.66 -20.95 -4.96
N ALA A 76 -13.79 -20.06 -3.97
CA ALA A 76 -14.66 -18.88 -4.03
C ALA A 76 -13.91 -17.62 -4.53
N PHE A 77 -13.09 -17.76 -5.58
CA PHE A 77 -12.26 -16.65 -6.10
C PHE A 77 -13.08 -15.46 -6.57
N THR A 78 -14.19 -15.70 -7.27
CA THR A 78 -15.09 -14.64 -7.76
C THR A 78 -15.68 -13.85 -6.59
N ALA A 79 -16.09 -14.54 -5.51
CA ALA A 79 -16.62 -13.89 -4.31
C ALA A 79 -15.54 -13.06 -3.60
N ALA A 80 -14.28 -13.52 -3.58
CA ALA A 80 -13.16 -12.77 -3.02
C ALA A 80 -12.90 -11.45 -3.78
N PHE A 81 -12.98 -11.48 -5.12
CA PHE A 81 -12.84 -10.26 -5.94
C PHE A 81 -13.98 -9.26 -5.71
N TRP A 82 -15.22 -9.74 -5.57
CA TRP A 82 -16.37 -8.88 -5.25
C TRP A 82 -16.26 -8.30 -3.85
N LEU A 83 -15.87 -9.09 -2.85
CA LEU A 83 -15.64 -8.62 -1.49
C LEU A 83 -14.58 -7.51 -1.44
N CYS A 84 -13.42 -7.74 -2.06
CA CYS A 84 -12.37 -6.73 -2.16
C CYS A 84 -12.85 -5.45 -2.87
N SER A 85 -13.68 -5.59 -3.90
CA SER A 85 -14.24 -4.45 -4.63
C SER A 85 -15.26 -3.68 -3.80
N ALA A 86 -16.09 -4.36 -3.02
CA ALA A 86 -17.06 -3.74 -2.10
C ALA A 86 -16.36 -2.98 -0.97
N VAL A 87 -15.33 -3.57 -0.35
CA VAL A 87 -14.52 -2.90 0.68
C VAL A 87 -13.83 -1.66 0.10
N ALA A 88 -13.28 -1.76 -1.11
CA ALA A 88 -12.67 -0.61 -1.79
C ALA A 88 -13.70 0.51 -2.09
N ALA A 89 -14.91 0.14 -2.53
CA ALA A 89 -15.98 1.10 -2.79
C ALA A 89 -16.44 1.79 -1.49
N LEU A 90 -16.60 1.05 -0.40
CA LEU A 90 -16.91 1.60 0.91
C LEU A 90 -15.83 2.59 1.38
N GLY A 91 -14.55 2.26 1.16
CA GLY A 91 -13.44 3.15 1.48
C GLY A 91 -13.51 4.48 0.71
N ILE A 92 -13.89 4.45 -0.57
CA ILE A 92 -14.11 5.66 -1.38
C ILE A 92 -15.27 6.47 -0.82
N VAL A 93 -16.41 5.83 -0.53
CA VAL A 93 -17.59 6.51 0.03
C VAL A 93 -17.26 7.18 1.36
N LEU A 94 -16.58 6.46 2.28
CA LEU A 94 -16.13 7.03 3.55
C LEU A 94 -15.17 8.21 3.33
N SER A 95 -14.23 8.10 2.37
CA SER A 95 -13.32 9.19 2.04
C SER A 95 -14.03 10.44 1.49
N LEU A 96 -15.20 10.29 0.86
CA LEU A 96 -16.00 11.42 0.37
C LEU A 96 -16.81 12.08 1.50
N ILE A 97 -17.21 11.29 2.51
CA ILE A 97 -17.99 11.78 3.66
C ILE A 97 -17.08 12.46 4.69
N VAL A 98 -15.85 11.95 4.87
CA VAL A 98 -14.90 12.51 5.82
C VAL A 98 -14.47 13.91 5.37
N THR A 99 -14.89 14.92 6.14
CA THR A 99 -14.42 16.29 5.96
C THR A 99 -13.02 16.42 6.54
N VAL A 100 -12.02 16.46 5.67
CA VAL A 100 -10.62 16.65 6.08
C VAL A 100 -10.43 18.14 6.40
N PRO A 101 -10.00 18.51 7.63
CA PRO A 101 -9.69 19.90 7.95
C PRO A 101 -8.63 20.43 6.98
N PRO A 102 -8.65 21.72 6.63
CA PRO A 102 -7.71 22.30 5.66
C PRO A 102 -6.30 21.96 6.13
N VAL A 103 -5.60 21.19 5.28
CA VAL A 103 -4.24 20.71 5.54
C VAL A 103 -3.42 21.91 6.00
N ILE A 104 -2.90 21.86 7.23
CA ILE A 104 -2.02 22.90 7.75
C ILE A 104 -0.86 22.96 6.78
N ARG A 105 -0.87 23.98 5.93
CA ARG A 105 0.18 24.24 4.97
C ARG A 105 1.35 24.68 5.80
N HIS A 106 2.16 23.72 6.26
CA HIS A 106 3.47 24.01 6.80
C HIS A 106 4.21 24.73 5.67
N ALA A 107 4.32 26.05 5.82
CA ALA A 107 5.08 26.93 4.96
C ALA A 107 6.56 26.68 5.25
N ASP A 108 7.02 25.45 5.03
CA ASP A 108 8.44 25.21 4.89
C ASP A 108 8.79 25.88 3.57
N GLY A 109 9.36 27.08 3.63
CA GLY A 109 9.77 27.89 2.48
C GLY A 109 10.86 27.24 1.61
N SER A 110 11.03 25.92 1.70
CA SER A 110 11.91 25.13 0.88
C SER A 110 11.31 25.01 -0.52
N LYS A 111 12.00 25.60 -1.50
CA LYS A 111 11.69 25.40 -2.91
C LYS A 111 11.84 23.90 -3.19
N PRO A 112 10.83 23.21 -3.75
CA PRO A 112 10.96 21.79 -4.07
C PRO A 112 12.05 21.64 -5.15
N ASN A 113 13.22 21.16 -4.73
CA ASN A 113 14.27 20.76 -5.67
C ASN A 113 13.87 19.42 -6.27
N LEU A 114 13.40 19.43 -7.52
CA LEU A 114 12.99 18.24 -8.29
C LEU A 114 14.18 17.43 -8.83
N GLY A 115 15.39 17.65 -8.32
CA GLY A 115 16.58 16.92 -8.77
C GLY A 115 16.56 15.45 -8.33
N PHE A 116 17.05 14.54 -9.17
CA PHE A 116 17.21 13.11 -8.83
C PHE A 116 17.98 12.89 -7.52
N SER A 117 18.92 13.78 -7.18
CA SER A 117 19.66 13.74 -5.92
C SER A 117 18.83 14.10 -4.69
N ALA A 118 17.69 14.77 -4.84
CA ALA A 118 16.76 15.06 -3.75
C ALA A 118 15.77 13.91 -3.53
N MET A 119 15.58 13.03 -4.52
CA MET A 119 14.76 11.82 -4.40
C MET A 119 15.50 10.69 -3.69
N PHE A 120 16.84 10.65 -3.81
CA PHE A 120 17.69 9.67 -3.16
C PHE A 120 18.31 10.23 -1.89
N ASP A 121 17.69 9.93 -0.75
CA ASP A 121 18.30 10.19 0.55
C ASP A 121 19.34 9.10 0.87
N ARG A 122 20.61 9.50 0.86
CA ARG A 122 21.74 8.61 1.13
C ARG A 122 21.72 8.06 2.56
N ALA A 123 21.07 8.77 3.49
CA ALA A 123 20.89 8.31 4.87
C ALA A 123 19.84 7.20 5.00
N ALA A 124 18.89 7.09 4.05
CA ALA A 124 17.87 6.05 4.04
C ALA A 124 18.34 4.72 3.42
N LEU A 125 19.35 4.76 2.55
CA LEU A 125 19.94 3.57 1.90
C LEU A 125 20.34 2.45 2.88
N PRO A 126 21.07 2.69 3.99
CA PRO A 126 21.43 1.63 4.92
C PRO A 126 20.20 1.01 5.61
N PHE A 127 19.14 1.79 5.86
CA PHE A 127 17.89 1.25 6.40
C PHE A 127 17.19 0.33 5.41
N CYS A 128 17.06 0.75 4.14
CA CYS A 128 16.48 -0.09 3.08
C CYS A 128 17.29 -1.38 2.87
N ALA A 129 18.63 -1.29 2.87
CA ALA A 129 19.49 -2.45 2.72
C ALA A 129 19.36 -3.42 3.90
N GLY A 130 19.28 -2.91 5.14
CA GLY A 130 19.05 -3.72 6.33
C GLY A 130 17.71 -4.43 6.33
N HIS A 131 16.64 -3.75 5.90
CA HIS A 131 15.30 -4.34 5.82
C HIS A 131 15.25 -5.46 4.77
N LEU A 132 15.79 -5.20 3.57
CA LEU A 132 15.88 -6.20 2.50
C LEU A 132 16.67 -7.44 2.94
N PHE A 133 17.79 -7.23 3.64
CA PHE A 133 18.60 -8.32 4.15
C PHE A 133 17.88 -9.14 5.21
N TYR A 134 17.19 -8.46 6.14
CA TYR A 134 16.39 -9.12 7.18
C TYR A 134 15.23 -9.94 6.58
N ASP A 135 14.48 -9.38 5.64
CA ASP A 135 13.38 -10.07 4.95
C ASP A 135 13.87 -11.30 4.19
N PHE A 136 15.02 -11.19 3.51
CA PHE A 136 15.63 -12.32 2.82
C PHE A 136 16.06 -13.44 3.80
N LEU A 137 16.66 -13.07 4.93
CA LEU A 137 17.05 -14.02 5.98
C LEU A 137 15.85 -14.70 6.63
N LEU A 138 14.79 -13.94 6.88
CA LEU A 138 13.54 -14.45 7.44
C LEU A 138 12.90 -15.46 6.47
N CYS A 139 12.82 -15.12 5.18
CA CYS A 139 12.31 -16.02 4.14
C CYS A 139 13.08 -17.35 4.11
N ARG A 140 14.41 -17.29 4.22
CA ARG A 140 15.27 -18.48 4.27
C ARG A 140 15.09 -19.32 5.55
N ARG A 141 14.72 -18.69 6.66
CA ARG A 141 14.52 -19.37 7.96
C ARG A 141 13.13 -19.98 8.12
N VAL A 142 12.10 -19.42 7.49
CA VAL A 142 10.71 -19.91 7.56
C VAL A 142 10.42 -20.99 6.50
N GLY A 143 11.31 -21.16 5.50
CA GLY A 143 11.23 -22.31 4.58
C GLY A 143 10.02 -22.27 3.63
N PHE A 144 9.48 -21.08 3.31
CA PHE A 144 8.43 -20.93 2.30
C PHE A 144 9.01 -21.08 0.89
N PRO A 145 8.61 -22.09 0.10
CA PRO A 145 8.93 -22.15 -1.31
C PRO A 145 7.94 -21.25 -2.07
N GLY A 146 8.30 -19.97 -2.20
CA GLY A 146 7.59 -19.01 -3.04
C GLY A 146 6.48 -18.21 -2.34
N ALA A 147 6.34 -16.95 -2.75
CA ALA A 147 5.19 -16.06 -2.54
C ALA A 147 5.09 -15.21 -1.26
N VAL A 148 6.20 -14.61 -0.80
CA VAL A 148 6.14 -13.30 -0.10
C VAL A 148 7.19 -12.33 -0.67
N CYS A 149 7.37 -12.37 -1.99
CA CYS A 149 8.13 -11.38 -2.74
C CYS A 149 7.21 -10.74 -3.79
N ALA A 150 6.18 -10.01 -3.35
CA ALA A 150 5.46 -9.02 -4.14
C ALA A 150 4.55 -8.19 -3.25
#